data_AF-A0A413H8D1-F1
#
_entry.id   AF-A0A413H8D1-F1
#
_cell.length_a   1.000
_cell.length_b   1.000
_cell.length_c   1.000
_cell.angle_alpha   90.00
_cell.angle_beta   90.00
_cell.angle_gamma   90.00
#
_symmetry.space_group_name_H-M   'P 1'
#
loop_
_entity.id
_entity.type
_entity.pdbx_description
1 polymer ?
#
loop_
_entity_poly.entity_id
_entity_poly.type
_entity_poly.pdbx_seq_one_letter_code
_entity_poly.pdbx_strand_id
1 'polypeptide(L)'
;MGGALVALFGLLFRRVSFLFPAPVLGTVIFVIGLSLCPVAVASMAGGEGAADFGSVTNWAVALVTFVVTFMAGNYGKGALRLGSILAGICAGFVLAAVLGMVDFSAIATTSWFAPPALGAHRLVFDPAACAVVGVVAIVNAVQVMGEFAAVSSAALDTPATDSQISGGLIANGLVGMLSGFFGGVPTATFGQNVGIIAENKVVNRMVFTLAAAILLIAGLLPKCAAVLTSIPQPVIGGATIGVFATIGMNGVVMFARHGLSQRDTTLMGLSIAFGTGIERTAGALAGAGFPAWLAPFLADPPLPSPRSLL
;
A
#
# COMPACT_ATOMS: atom_id res chain seq x y z
N MET A 1 8.45 14.55 7.53
CA MET A 1 8.04 14.28 8.94
C MET A 1 7.79 12.80 9.20
N GLY A 2 6.90 12.13 8.45
CA GLY A 2 6.54 10.71 8.71
C GLY A 2 7.75 9.77 8.82
N GLY A 3 8.71 9.87 7.90
CA GLY A 3 9.94 9.09 7.98
C GLY A 3 10.78 9.34 9.26
N ALA A 4 10.83 10.58 9.74
CA ALA A 4 11.52 10.91 10.99
C ALA A 4 10.80 10.32 12.21
N LEU A 5 9.46 10.31 12.21
CA LEU A 5 8.65 9.67 13.25
C LEU A 5 8.85 8.16 13.27
N VAL A 6 8.90 7.52 12.09
CA VAL A 6 9.18 6.07 11.97
C VAL A 6 10.59 5.74 12.44
N ALA A 7 11.59 6.55 12.08
CA ALA A 7 12.96 6.36 12.54
C ALA A 7 13.06 6.52 14.07
N LEU A 8 12.41 7.54 14.63
CA LEU A 8 12.33 7.74 16.07
C LEU A 8 11.63 6.57 16.77
N PHE A 9 10.52 6.10 16.21
CA PHE A 9 9.81 4.93 16.71
C PHE A 9 10.69 3.68 16.67
N GLY A 10 11.46 3.49 15.59
CA GLY A 10 12.46 2.42 15.47
C GLY A 10 13.54 2.49 16.54
N LEU A 11 14.06 3.67 16.86
CA LEU A 11 15.03 3.88 17.94
C LEU A 11 14.45 3.55 19.32
N LEU A 12 13.19 3.89 19.56
CA LEU A 12 12.50 3.61 20.82
C LEU A 12 11.84 2.22 20.85
N PHE A 13 11.92 1.44 19.77
CA PHE A 13 11.15 0.21 19.56
C PHE A 13 11.23 -0.74 20.76
N ARG A 14 12.43 -0.98 21.30
CA ARG A 14 12.64 -1.88 22.45
C ARG A 14 11.85 -1.49 23.71
N ARG A 15 11.49 -0.20 23.85
CA ARG A 15 10.68 0.29 24.98
C ARG A 15 9.19 0.27 24.69
N VAL A 16 8.76 0.26 23.42
CA VAL A 16 7.35 0.36 23.02
C VAL A 16 6.80 -0.93 22.42
N SER A 17 7.64 -1.92 22.13
CA SER A 17 7.26 -3.20 21.52
C SER A 17 6.18 -3.94 22.29
N PHE A 18 6.12 -3.76 23.61
CA PHE A 18 5.09 -4.34 24.47
C PHE A 18 3.66 -3.84 24.16
N LEU A 19 3.52 -2.66 23.52
CA LEU A 19 2.23 -2.08 23.14
C LEU A 19 1.64 -2.73 21.89
N PHE A 20 2.45 -3.48 21.13
CA PHE A 20 2.06 -4.05 19.84
C PHE A 20 2.18 -5.58 19.85
N PRO A 21 1.41 -6.29 20.71
CA PRO A 21 1.38 -7.74 20.65
C PRO A 21 0.79 -8.23 19.32
N ALA A 22 1.01 -9.50 19.00
CA ALA A 22 0.60 -10.07 17.71
C ALA A 22 -0.89 -9.86 17.34
N PRO A 23 -1.87 -9.93 18.26
CA PRO A 23 -3.27 -9.62 17.96
C PRO A 23 -3.48 -8.17 17.50
N VAL A 24 -2.73 -7.20 18.05
CA VAL A 24 -2.83 -5.79 17.65
C VAL A 24 -2.23 -5.59 16.25
N LEU A 25 -1.04 -6.13 16.01
CA LEU A 25 -0.38 -6.06 14.70
C LEU A 25 -1.25 -6.67 13.59
N GLY A 26 -1.79 -7.88 13.83
CA GLY A 26 -2.67 -8.53 12.87
C GLY A 26 -3.96 -7.75 12.60
N THR A 27 -4.52 -7.09 13.62
CA THR A 27 -5.74 -6.27 13.48
C THR A 27 -5.50 -5.04 12.63
N VAL A 28 -4.39 -4.34 12.86
CA VAL A 28 -4.03 -3.18 12.05
C VAL A 28 -3.81 -3.61 10.59
N ILE A 29 -3.05 -4.68 10.35
CA ILE A 29 -2.80 -5.20 8.99
C ILE A 29 -4.10 -5.63 8.29
N PHE A 30 -5.00 -6.28 9.03
CA PHE A 30 -6.30 -6.69 8.50
C PHE A 30 -7.16 -5.49 8.10
N VAL A 31 -7.24 -4.47 8.96
CA VAL A 31 -8.00 -3.24 8.67
C VAL A 31 -7.38 -2.47 7.50
N ILE A 32 -6.05 -2.38 7.38
CA ILE A 32 -5.38 -1.80 6.22
C ILE A 32 -5.84 -2.49 4.93
N GLY A 33 -5.82 -3.82 4.90
CA GLY A 33 -6.31 -4.59 3.74
C GLY A 33 -7.77 -4.28 3.41
N LEU A 34 -8.63 -4.21 4.43
CA LEU A 34 -10.06 -3.90 4.26
C LEU A 34 -10.31 -2.48 3.74
N SER A 35 -9.59 -1.47 4.24
CA SER A 35 -9.76 -0.07 3.80
C SER A 35 -9.18 0.19 2.40
N LEU A 36 -8.27 -0.65 1.91
CA LEU A 36 -7.74 -0.56 0.54
C LEU A 36 -8.64 -1.25 -0.50
N CYS A 37 -9.51 -2.19 -0.09
CA CYS A 37 -10.43 -2.89 -1.00
C CYS A 37 -11.36 -1.93 -1.77
N PRO A 38 -12.03 -0.94 -1.14
CA PRO A 38 -12.83 0.06 -1.85
C PRO A 38 -12.02 0.81 -2.92
N VAL A 39 -10.78 1.21 -2.61
CA VAL A 39 -9.89 1.92 -3.56
C VAL A 39 -9.59 1.07 -4.79
N ALA A 40 -9.28 -0.22 -4.61
CA ALA A 40 -9.11 -1.12 -5.76
C ALA A 40 -10.39 -1.27 -6.57
N VAL A 41 -11.54 -1.47 -5.93
CA VAL A 41 -12.82 -1.63 -6.63
C VAL A 41 -13.22 -0.35 -7.38
N ALA A 42 -13.00 0.82 -6.77
CA ALA A 42 -13.21 2.10 -7.44
C ALA A 42 -12.28 2.26 -8.66
N SER A 43 -11.03 1.82 -8.54
CA SER A 43 -10.09 1.78 -9.66
C SER A 43 -10.56 0.80 -10.76
N MET A 44 -11.08 -0.38 -10.40
CA MET A 44 -11.67 -1.36 -11.33
C MET A 44 -12.87 -0.77 -12.08
N ALA A 45 -13.65 0.08 -11.43
CA ALA A 45 -14.79 0.76 -12.04
C ALA A 45 -14.41 1.92 -12.98
N GLY A 46 -13.13 2.33 -13.05
CA GLY A 46 -12.66 3.43 -13.91
C GLY A 46 -11.92 4.55 -13.16
N GLY A 47 -11.90 4.51 -11.83
CA GLY A 47 -11.34 5.56 -10.97
C GLY A 47 -12.41 6.55 -10.51
N GLU A 48 -12.32 6.98 -9.25
CA GLU A 48 -13.30 7.90 -8.67
C GLU A 48 -13.36 9.22 -9.45
N GLY A 49 -14.59 9.68 -9.73
CA GLY A 49 -14.82 10.92 -10.49
C GLY A 49 -14.69 10.78 -12.02
N ALA A 50 -14.43 9.59 -12.55
CA ALA A 50 -14.45 9.34 -14.00
C ALA A 50 -15.87 9.44 -14.57
N ALA A 51 -16.01 10.03 -15.77
CA ALA A 51 -17.31 10.20 -16.44
C ALA A 51 -17.96 8.86 -16.81
N ASP A 52 -17.14 7.83 -17.02
CA ASP A 52 -17.49 6.46 -17.35
C ASP A 52 -17.37 5.50 -16.16
N PHE A 53 -17.42 6.03 -14.93
CA PHE A 53 -17.35 5.22 -13.71
C PHE A 53 -18.43 4.13 -13.70
N GLY A 54 -18.00 2.88 -13.48
CA GLY A 54 -18.86 1.71 -13.48
C GLY A 54 -19.28 1.22 -14.87
N SER A 55 -18.68 1.72 -15.95
CA SER A 55 -18.97 1.24 -17.31
C SER A 55 -18.66 -0.26 -17.48
N VAL A 56 -19.42 -0.92 -18.37
CA VAL A 56 -19.20 -2.34 -18.72
C VAL A 56 -17.78 -2.55 -19.26
N THR A 57 -17.25 -1.58 -20.02
CA THR A 57 -15.90 -1.61 -20.57
C THR A 57 -14.85 -1.64 -19.46
N ASN A 58 -14.98 -0.78 -18.44
CA ASN A 58 -14.06 -0.74 -17.31
C ASN A 58 -14.07 -2.06 -16.53
N TRP A 59 -15.27 -2.56 -16.21
CA TRP A 59 -15.40 -3.85 -15.54
C TRP A 59 -14.87 -5.02 -16.37
N ALA A 60 -15.07 -5.03 -17.68
CA ALA A 60 -14.54 -6.08 -18.56
C ALA A 60 -13.00 -6.09 -18.53
N VAL A 61 -12.36 -4.93 -18.67
CA VAL A 61 -10.89 -4.80 -18.60
C VAL A 61 -10.38 -5.22 -17.22
N ALA A 62 -11.01 -4.73 -16.15
CA ALA A 62 -10.61 -5.05 -14.78
C ALA A 62 -10.75 -6.54 -14.47
N LEU A 63 -11.86 -7.18 -14.86
CA LEU A 63 -12.10 -8.60 -14.64
C LEU A 63 -11.15 -9.47 -15.46
N VAL A 64 -10.87 -9.13 -16.73
CA VAL A 64 -9.88 -9.87 -17.52
C VAL A 64 -8.50 -9.77 -16.88
N THR A 65 -8.11 -8.57 -16.46
CA THR A 65 -6.84 -8.33 -15.74
C THR A 65 -6.77 -9.18 -14.47
N PHE A 66 -7.84 -9.17 -13.67
CA PHE A 66 -7.95 -9.96 -12.45
C PHE A 66 -7.87 -11.46 -12.73
N VAL A 67 -8.64 -11.98 -13.69
CA VAL A 67 -8.66 -13.41 -14.03
C VAL A 67 -7.28 -13.87 -14.48
N VAL A 68 -6.60 -13.11 -15.34
CA VAL A 68 -5.24 -13.47 -15.77
C VAL A 68 -4.26 -13.45 -14.59
N THR A 69 -4.33 -12.41 -13.75
CA THR A 69 -3.50 -12.31 -12.53
C THR A 69 -3.74 -13.50 -11.60
N PHE A 70 -5.01 -13.80 -11.32
CA PHE A 70 -5.43 -14.88 -10.44
C PHE A 70 -5.00 -16.24 -10.99
N MET A 71 -5.20 -16.48 -12.28
CA MET A 71 -4.84 -17.75 -12.91
C MET A 71 -3.32 -17.95 -12.95
N ALA A 72 -2.56 -16.91 -13.31
CA ALA A 72 -1.11 -16.96 -13.28
C ALA A 72 -0.55 -17.15 -11.86
N GLY A 73 -1.16 -16.49 -10.86
CA GLY A 73 -0.71 -16.54 -9.46
C GLY A 73 -1.02 -17.86 -8.74
N ASN A 74 -2.14 -18.52 -9.08
CA ASN A 74 -2.55 -19.75 -8.40
C ASN A 74 -2.18 -21.02 -9.17
N TYR A 75 -2.26 -20.98 -10.51
CA TYR A 75 -2.02 -22.15 -11.37
C TYR A 75 -0.74 -22.04 -12.19
N GLY A 76 -0.11 -20.87 -12.26
CA GLY A 76 1.19 -20.69 -12.91
C GLY A 76 2.31 -21.41 -12.17
N LYS A 77 3.43 -21.62 -12.86
CA LYS A 77 4.63 -22.28 -12.32
C LYS A 77 5.84 -21.36 -12.43
N GLY A 78 6.74 -21.46 -11.46
CA GLY A 78 8.01 -20.73 -11.45
C GLY A 78 7.85 -19.22 -11.61
N ALA A 79 8.53 -18.64 -12.60
CA ALA A 79 8.53 -17.19 -12.85
C ALA A 79 7.14 -16.61 -13.16
N LEU A 80 6.25 -17.37 -13.81
CA LEU A 80 4.89 -16.88 -14.14
C LEU A 80 4.05 -16.66 -12.87
N ARG A 81 4.26 -17.49 -11.84
CA ARG A 81 3.56 -17.35 -10.56
C ARG A 81 4.04 -16.13 -9.79
N LEU A 82 5.36 -15.93 -9.74
CA LEU A 82 5.97 -14.75 -9.09
C LEU A 82 5.62 -13.46 -9.84
N GLY A 83 5.57 -13.50 -11.18
CA GLY A 83 5.24 -12.37 -12.05
C GLY A 83 3.75 -12.28 -12.42
N SER A 84 2.85 -12.91 -11.67
CA SER A 84 1.43 -13.02 -12.01
C SER A 84 0.74 -11.67 -12.22
N ILE A 85 1.07 -10.69 -11.38
CA ILE A 85 0.57 -9.31 -11.48
C ILE A 85 1.06 -8.65 -12.77
N LEU A 86 2.34 -8.83 -13.14
CA LEU A 86 2.86 -8.29 -14.39
C LEU A 86 2.16 -8.92 -15.60
N ALA A 87 1.95 -10.24 -15.57
CA ALA A 87 1.22 -10.94 -16.63
C ALA A 87 -0.22 -10.43 -16.77
N GLY A 88 -0.90 -10.20 -15.64
CA GLY A 88 -2.22 -9.59 -15.60
C GLY A 88 -2.24 -8.19 -16.18
N ILE A 89 -1.36 -7.31 -15.72
CA ILE A 89 -1.22 -5.94 -16.23
C ILE A 89 -0.97 -5.96 -17.74
N CYS A 90 -0.08 -6.83 -18.24
CA CYS A 90 0.18 -6.95 -19.68
C CYS A 90 -1.09 -7.34 -20.45
N ALA A 91 -1.83 -8.36 -20.00
CA ALA A 91 -3.05 -8.79 -20.67
C ALA A 91 -4.15 -7.72 -20.63
N GLY A 92 -4.34 -7.08 -19.47
CA GLY A 92 -5.29 -5.99 -19.28
C GLY A 92 -4.95 -4.76 -20.13
N PHE A 93 -3.66 -4.41 -20.20
CA PHE A 93 -3.18 -3.30 -21.01
C PHE A 93 -3.39 -3.55 -22.51
N VAL A 94 -3.12 -4.78 -22.99
CA VAL A 94 -3.39 -5.14 -24.40
C VAL A 94 -4.89 -5.01 -24.71
N LEU A 95 -5.76 -5.51 -23.83
CA LEU A 95 -7.21 -5.38 -24.01
C LEU A 95 -7.64 -3.90 -24.00
N ALA A 96 -7.14 -3.11 -23.05
CA ALA A 96 -7.45 -1.69 -22.97
C ALA A 96 -6.94 -0.90 -24.19
N ALA A 97 -5.79 -1.28 -24.75
CA ALA A 97 -5.26 -0.69 -25.98
C ALA A 97 -6.14 -1.01 -27.20
N VAL A 98 -6.63 -2.25 -27.32
CA VAL A 98 -7.59 -2.64 -28.39
C VAL A 98 -8.91 -1.87 -28.26
N LEU A 99 -9.34 -1.58 -27.04
CA LEU A 99 -10.55 -0.80 -26.75
C LEU A 99 -10.34 0.72 -26.87
N GLY A 100 -9.14 1.18 -27.24
CA GLY A 100 -8.84 2.60 -27.44
C GLY A 100 -8.75 3.43 -26.16
N MET A 101 -8.56 2.79 -24.99
CA MET A 101 -8.48 3.45 -23.68
C MET A 101 -7.08 3.97 -23.33
N VAL A 102 -6.08 3.68 -24.16
CA VAL A 102 -4.67 3.99 -23.89
C VAL A 102 -4.21 5.15 -24.77
N ASP A 103 -3.71 6.21 -24.14
CA ASP A 103 -3.04 7.31 -24.83
C ASP A 103 -1.52 7.09 -24.85
N PHE A 104 -0.98 6.93 -26.06
CA PHE A 104 0.46 6.75 -26.30
C PHE A 104 1.20 8.06 -26.55
N SER A 105 0.50 9.21 -26.60
CA SER A 105 1.07 10.52 -26.92
C SER A 105 2.20 10.92 -25.98
N ALA A 106 2.03 10.66 -24.67
CA ALA A 106 3.01 10.94 -23.64
C ALA A 106 4.31 10.14 -23.81
N ILE A 107 4.25 8.93 -24.38
CA ILE A 107 5.43 8.06 -24.55
C ILE A 107 6.32 8.57 -25.69
N ALA A 108 5.71 9.16 -26.73
CA ALA A 108 6.43 9.68 -27.89
C ALA A 108 7.20 10.97 -27.58
N THR A 109 6.65 11.83 -26.71
CA THR A 109 7.20 13.17 -26.42
C THR A 109 8.19 13.19 -25.26
N THR A 110 8.23 12.13 -24.44
CA THR A 110 9.04 12.08 -23.23
C THR A 110 10.52 11.75 -23.50
N SER A 111 11.43 12.43 -22.82
CA SER A 111 12.88 12.22 -22.92
C SER A 111 13.30 10.83 -22.41
N TRP A 112 14.42 10.32 -22.93
CA TRP A 112 14.94 9.02 -22.51
C TRP A 112 15.57 9.03 -21.12
N PHE A 113 16.11 10.17 -20.69
CA PHE A 113 16.76 10.34 -19.39
C PHE A 113 16.31 11.66 -18.77
N ALA A 114 15.97 11.64 -17.48
CA ALA A 114 15.81 12.84 -16.69
C ALA A 114 16.45 12.64 -15.31
N PRO A 115 17.36 13.53 -14.87
CA PRO A 115 17.89 13.47 -13.53
C PRO A 115 16.79 13.82 -12.50
N PRO A 116 16.94 13.38 -11.23
CA PRO A 116 16.01 13.77 -10.16
C PRO A 116 15.93 15.29 -10.05
N ALA A 117 14.71 15.82 -10.04
CA ALA A 117 14.48 17.26 -9.95
C ALA A 117 14.75 17.75 -8.51
N LEU A 118 16.01 18.03 -8.20
CA LEU A 118 16.44 18.57 -6.92
C LEU A 118 15.79 19.96 -6.69
N GLY A 119 14.97 20.07 -5.65
CA GLY A 119 14.38 21.36 -5.24
C GLY A 119 13.12 21.79 -6.00
N ALA A 120 12.48 20.90 -6.77
CA ALA A 120 11.22 21.22 -7.46
C ALA A 120 10.03 21.48 -6.51
N HIS A 121 10.14 21.09 -5.24
CA HIS A 121 9.06 21.19 -4.26
C HIS A 121 9.42 22.16 -3.13
N ARG A 122 8.53 23.13 -2.87
CA ARG A 122 8.65 24.00 -1.69
C ARG A 122 8.37 23.18 -0.43
N LEU A 123 9.29 23.24 0.54
CA LEU A 123 9.07 22.66 1.86
C LEU A 123 8.06 23.53 2.62
N VAL A 124 6.82 23.06 2.69
CA VAL A 124 5.74 23.67 3.48
C VAL A 124 5.46 22.77 4.66
N PHE A 125 5.56 23.32 5.86
CA PHE A 125 5.21 22.62 7.09
C PHE A 125 3.83 23.07 7.55
N ASP A 126 2.82 22.29 7.17
CA ASP A 126 1.47 22.41 7.71
C ASP A 126 1.31 21.46 8.90
N PRO A 127 1.08 21.96 10.13
CA PRO A 127 0.85 21.12 11.32
C PRO A 127 -0.27 20.08 11.14
N ALA A 128 -1.34 20.40 10.40
CA ALA A 128 -2.45 19.46 10.18
C ALA A 128 -2.03 18.30 9.27
N ALA A 129 -1.46 18.59 8.10
CA ALA A 129 -0.91 17.57 7.20
C ALA A 129 0.19 16.73 7.88
N CYS A 130 1.01 17.39 8.70
CA CYS A 130 2.04 16.75 9.51
C CYS A 130 1.49 15.72 10.49
N ALA A 131 0.40 16.05 11.17
CA ALA A 131 -0.26 15.15 12.11
C ALA A 131 -0.89 13.95 11.37
N VAL A 132 -1.54 14.16 10.21
CA VAL A 132 -2.07 13.08 9.34
C VAL A 132 -0.96 12.14 8.88
N VAL A 133 0.12 12.69 8.34
CA VAL A 133 1.30 11.91 7.93
C VAL A 133 1.91 11.18 9.12
N GLY A 134 1.87 11.75 10.32
CA GLY A 134 2.34 11.09 11.55
C GLY A 134 1.53 9.85 11.92
N VAL A 135 0.20 9.90 11.79
CA VAL A 135 -0.66 8.73 12.02
C VAL A 135 -0.41 7.64 10.98
N VAL A 136 -0.36 8.00 9.69
CA VAL A 136 -0.01 7.07 8.60
C VAL A 136 1.36 6.43 8.83
N ALA A 137 2.32 7.21 9.35
CA ALA A 137 3.65 6.74 9.67
C ALA A 137 3.67 5.69 10.79
N ILE A 138 2.83 5.84 11.83
CA ILE A 138 2.66 4.82 12.89
C ILE A 138 2.04 3.55 12.32
N VAL A 139 1.01 3.67 11.48
CA VAL A 139 0.37 2.52 10.81
C VAL A 139 1.39 1.77 9.93
N ASN A 140 2.20 2.51 9.17
CA ASN A 140 3.29 1.94 8.37
C ASN A 140 4.34 1.24 9.26
N ALA A 141 4.73 1.84 10.39
CA ALA A 141 5.63 1.18 11.34
C ALA A 141 5.05 -0.16 11.83
N VAL A 142 3.75 -0.21 12.15
CA VAL A 142 3.06 -1.44 12.54
C VAL A 142 3.09 -2.50 11.43
N GLN A 143 2.83 -2.10 10.19
CA GLN A 143 2.92 -3.00 9.05
C GLN A 143 4.34 -3.55 8.88
N VAL A 144 5.36 -2.69 8.93
CA VAL A 144 6.78 -3.09 8.85
C VAL A 144 7.12 -4.11 9.95
N MET A 145 6.69 -3.88 11.19
CA MET A 145 6.93 -4.83 12.29
C MET A 145 6.34 -6.22 11.99
N GLY A 146 5.10 -6.27 11.51
CA GLY A 146 4.44 -7.53 11.13
C GLY A 146 5.13 -8.25 9.98
N GLU A 147 5.56 -7.51 8.95
CA GLU A 147 6.26 -8.07 7.80
C GLU A 147 7.65 -8.62 8.17
N PHE A 148 8.42 -7.92 8.99
CA PHE A 148 9.72 -8.44 9.47
C PHE A 148 9.55 -9.68 10.35
N ALA A 149 8.55 -9.69 11.23
CA ALA A 149 8.22 -10.87 12.04
C ALA A 149 7.81 -12.06 11.14
N ALA A 150 6.99 -11.81 10.12
CA ALA A 150 6.56 -12.82 9.16
C ALA A 150 7.72 -13.35 8.31
N VAL A 151 8.61 -12.49 7.81
CA VAL A 151 9.80 -12.91 7.06
C VAL A 151 10.74 -13.72 7.92
N SER A 152 11.05 -13.28 9.15
CA SER A 152 11.96 -14.03 10.03
C SER A 152 11.40 -15.41 10.35
N SER A 153 10.12 -15.48 10.74
CA SER A 153 9.48 -16.76 11.04
C SER A 153 9.35 -17.64 9.80
N ALA A 154 9.00 -17.09 8.63
CA ALA A 154 8.74 -17.87 7.43
C ALA A 154 10.00 -18.22 6.64
N ALA A 155 11.10 -17.49 6.78
CA ALA A 155 12.33 -17.72 6.00
C ALA A 155 13.44 -18.35 6.85
N LEU A 156 13.54 -17.96 8.12
CA LEU A 156 14.62 -18.35 9.02
C LEU A 156 14.15 -19.26 10.16
N ASP A 157 12.87 -19.64 10.19
CA ASP A 157 12.24 -20.48 11.22
C ASP A 157 12.53 -20.01 12.67
N THR A 158 12.78 -18.71 12.84
CA THR A 158 13.16 -18.07 14.11
C THR A 158 12.41 -16.74 14.29
N PRO A 159 12.05 -16.36 15.54
CA PRO A 159 11.38 -15.09 15.79
C PRO A 159 12.30 -13.91 15.47
N ALA A 160 11.73 -12.85 14.90
CA ALA A 160 12.48 -11.62 14.64
C ALA A 160 12.97 -11.01 15.94
N THR A 161 14.25 -10.69 16.01
CA THR A 161 14.83 -10.01 17.17
C THR A 161 14.46 -8.53 17.18
N ASP A 162 14.40 -7.93 18.37
CA ASP A 162 14.13 -6.50 18.51
C ASP A 162 15.11 -5.63 17.72
N SER A 163 16.36 -6.07 17.61
CA SER A 163 17.40 -5.37 16.84
C SER A 163 17.12 -5.39 15.34
N GLN A 164 16.59 -6.49 14.80
CA GLN A 164 16.22 -6.59 13.38
C GLN A 164 15.02 -5.69 13.06
N ILE A 165 14.00 -5.71 13.92
CA ILE A 165 12.81 -4.87 13.75
C ILE A 165 13.16 -3.39 13.90
N SER A 166 13.92 -3.03 14.93
CA SER A 166 14.41 -1.66 15.16
C SER A 166 15.24 -1.15 13.97
N GLY A 167 16.20 -1.95 13.48
CA GLY A 167 17.00 -1.61 12.31
C GLY A 167 16.16 -1.44 11.04
N GLY A 168 15.18 -2.32 10.82
CA GLY A 168 14.24 -2.22 9.70
C GLY A 168 13.37 -0.97 9.74
N LEU A 169 12.85 -0.62 10.91
CA LEU A 169 12.09 0.62 11.13
C LEU A 169 12.95 1.86 10.88
N ILE A 170 14.18 1.90 11.40
CA ILE A 170 15.10 3.03 11.16
C ILE A 170 15.39 3.17 9.68
N ALA A 171 15.71 2.07 8.99
CA ALA A 171 15.95 2.08 7.54
C ALA A 171 14.73 2.58 6.76
N ASN A 172 13.53 2.09 7.06
CA ASN A 172 12.29 2.55 6.43
C ASN A 172 12.03 4.04 6.69
N GLY A 173 12.28 4.51 7.92
CA GLY A 173 12.16 5.92 8.28
C GLY A 173 13.13 6.81 7.50
N LEU A 174 14.40 6.40 7.40
CA LEU A 174 15.43 7.11 6.63
C LEU A 174 15.09 7.16 5.14
N VAL A 175 14.65 6.05 4.56
CA VAL A 175 14.20 5.99 3.16
C VAL A 175 12.98 6.89 2.95
N GLY A 176 12.04 6.92 3.88
CA GLY A 176 10.89 7.82 3.82
C GLY A 176 11.26 9.30 3.94
N MET A 177 12.29 9.64 4.73
CA MET A 177 12.84 10.99 4.79
C MET A 177 13.50 11.40 3.46
N LEU A 178 14.29 10.51 2.87
CA LEU A 178 14.90 10.72 1.56
C LEU A 178 13.83 10.89 0.49
N SER A 179 12.82 10.00 0.44
CA SER A 179 11.69 10.09 -0.49
C SER A 179 11.02 11.47 -0.40
N GLY A 180 10.66 11.93 0.80
CA GLY A 180 10.05 13.23 0.99
C GLY A 180 10.93 14.41 0.56
N PHE A 181 12.26 14.30 0.70
CA PHE A 181 13.20 15.33 0.22
C PHE A 181 13.21 15.44 -1.32
N PHE A 182 13.07 14.33 -2.01
CA PHE A 182 12.96 14.27 -3.48
C PHE A 182 11.52 14.50 -3.99
N GLY A 183 10.56 14.84 -3.12
CA GLY A 183 9.16 15.05 -3.50
C GLY A 183 8.33 13.78 -3.66
N GLY A 184 8.87 12.64 -3.24
CA GLY A 184 8.18 11.35 -3.26
C GLY A 184 7.14 11.21 -2.16
N VAL A 185 6.26 10.22 -2.35
CA VAL A 185 5.24 9.83 -1.36
C VAL A 185 5.87 9.04 -0.20
N PRO A 186 5.17 8.92 0.95
CA PRO A 186 5.61 8.06 2.05
C PRO A 186 5.90 6.64 1.55
N THR A 187 7.06 6.10 1.91
CA THR A 187 7.47 4.76 1.52
C THR A 187 6.94 3.72 2.48
N ALA A 188 6.50 2.58 1.95
CA ALA A 188 6.07 1.42 2.72
C ALA A 188 6.79 0.17 2.24
N THR A 189 6.84 -0.85 3.09
CA THR A 189 7.35 -2.17 2.71
C THR A 189 6.29 -2.95 1.95
N PHE A 190 6.73 -3.83 1.05
CA PHE A 190 5.84 -4.62 0.21
C PHE A 190 5.58 -5.99 0.85
N GLY A 191 4.43 -6.15 1.50
CA GLY A 191 3.99 -7.42 2.10
C GLY A 191 3.94 -8.61 1.14
N GLN A 192 3.85 -8.36 -0.17
CA GLN A 192 3.92 -9.40 -1.20
C GLN A 192 5.29 -10.09 -1.24
N ASN A 193 6.36 -9.34 -0.98
CA ASN A 193 7.71 -9.90 -0.93
C ASN A 193 7.85 -10.90 0.22
N VAL A 194 7.10 -10.71 1.32
CA VAL A 194 7.04 -11.67 2.43
C VAL A 194 6.55 -13.02 1.95
N GLY A 195 5.48 -13.05 1.13
CA GLY A 195 4.94 -14.29 0.57
C GLY A 195 5.93 -15.01 -0.35
N ILE A 196 6.64 -14.25 -1.21
CA ILE A 196 7.67 -14.81 -2.10
C ILE A 196 8.83 -15.40 -1.30
N ILE A 197 9.31 -14.67 -0.28
CA ILE A 197 10.41 -15.12 0.58
C ILE A 197 9.99 -16.36 1.40
N ALA A 198 8.74 -16.41 1.88
CA ALA A 198 8.21 -17.57 2.59
C ALA A 198 8.20 -18.84 1.72
N GLU A 199 7.93 -18.69 0.42
CA GLU A 199 7.89 -19.79 -0.55
C GLU A 199 9.28 -20.23 -1.03
N ASN A 200 10.14 -19.29 -1.40
CA ASN A 200 11.45 -19.60 -1.99
C ASN A 200 12.61 -19.66 -0.98
N LYS A 201 12.41 -19.18 0.24
CA LYS A 201 13.43 -19.08 1.32
C LYS A 201 14.68 -18.27 0.93
N VAL A 202 14.60 -17.44 -0.11
CA VAL A 202 15.73 -16.63 -0.59
C VAL A 202 15.81 -15.32 0.19
N VAL A 203 16.79 -15.24 1.09
CA VAL A 203 17.09 -14.05 1.92
C VAL A 203 18.42 -13.38 1.54
N ASN A 204 19.02 -13.74 0.41
CA ASN A 204 20.31 -13.22 0.00
C ASN A 204 20.23 -11.72 -0.37
N ARG A 205 20.99 -10.89 0.35
CA ARG A 205 21.10 -9.44 0.13
C ARG A 205 21.40 -9.06 -1.33
N MET A 206 22.17 -9.86 -2.05
CA MET A 206 22.55 -9.55 -3.45
C MET A 206 21.33 -9.51 -4.38
N VAL A 207 20.32 -10.35 -4.14
CA VAL A 207 19.09 -10.37 -4.92
C VAL A 207 18.33 -9.04 -4.74
N PHE A 208 18.22 -8.58 -3.50
CA PHE A 208 17.58 -7.30 -3.19
C PHE A 208 18.37 -6.10 -3.69
N THR A 209 19.71 -6.13 -3.60
CA THR A 209 20.56 -5.06 -4.14
C THR A 209 20.45 -4.96 -5.66
N LEU A 210 20.43 -6.09 -6.37
CA LEU A 210 20.23 -6.11 -7.82
C LEU A 210 18.85 -5.57 -8.21
N ALA A 211 17.79 -6.00 -7.51
CA ALA A 211 16.44 -5.50 -7.73
C ALA A 211 16.34 -3.98 -7.51
N ALA A 212 16.95 -3.49 -6.42
CA ALA A 212 17.01 -2.05 -6.14
C ALA A 212 17.79 -1.27 -7.21
N ALA A 213 18.90 -1.82 -7.72
CA ALA A 213 19.66 -1.20 -8.81
C ALA A 213 18.87 -1.13 -10.12
N ILE A 214 18.13 -2.19 -10.47
CA ILE A 214 17.24 -2.22 -11.63
C ILE A 214 16.16 -1.14 -11.50
N LEU A 215 15.51 -1.05 -10.34
CA LEU A 215 14.48 -0.03 -10.08
C LEU A 215 15.05 1.39 -10.09
N LEU A 216 16.26 1.59 -9.56
CA LEU A 216 16.95 2.88 -9.61
C LEU A 216 17.21 3.31 -11.05
N ILE A 217 17.72 2.41 -11.90
CA ILE A 217 17.95 2.68 -13.32
C ILE A 217 16.61 2.96 -14.03
N ALA A 218 15.58 2.16 -13.78
CA ALA A 218 14.26 2.36 -14.37
C ALA A 218 13.62 3.70 -13.94
N GLY A 219 13.85 4.15 -12.71
CA GLY A 219 13.38 5.44 -12.21
C GLY A 219 14.03 6.66 -12.89
N LEU A 220 15.24 6.49 -13.44
CA LEU A 220 15.95 7.54 -14.20
C LEU A 220 15.52 7.60 -15.68
N LEU A 221 14.63 6.70 -16.11
CA LEU A 221 14.09 6.61 -17.46
C LEU A 221 12.63 7.10 -17.48
N PRO A 222 12.36 8.37 -17.83
CA PRO A 222 11.01 8.92 -17.85
C PRO A 222 10.06 8.18 -18.79
N LYS A 223 10.58 7.49 -19.81
CA LYS A 223 9.78 6.60 -20.67
C LYS A 223 9.15 5.45 -19.91
N CYS A 224 9.87 4.87 -18.94
CA CYS A 224 9.29 3.83 -18.08
C CYS A 224 8.13 4.41 -17.26
N ALA A 225 8.29 5.61 -16.72
CA ALA A 225 7.21 6.31 -16.03
C ALA A 225 6.02 6.60 -16.97
N ALA A 226 6.28 7.09 -18.19
CA ALA A 226 5.24 7.39 -19.19
C ALA A 226 4.42 6.14 -19.58
N VAL A 227 5.08 4.98 -19.73
CA VAL A 227 4.41 3.70 -19.95
C VAL A 227 3.52 3.36 -18.75
N LEU A 228 4.03 3.47 -17.52
CA LEU A 228 3.24 3.16 -16.32
C LEU A 228 2.03 4.09 -16.16
N THR A 229 2.17 5.39 -16.47
CA THR A 229 1.06 6.35 -16.42
C THR A 229 0.05 6.17 -17.55
N SER A 230 0.42 5.48 -18.64
CA SER A 230 -0.51 5.15 -19.73
C SER A 230 -1.44 3.97 -19.39
N ILE A 231 -1.16 3.25 -18.30
CA ILE A 231 -1.97 2.10 -17.87
C ILE A 231 -3.30 2.61 -17.30
N PRO A 232 -4.46 2.21 -17.86
CA PRO A 232 -5.75 2.67 -17.37
C PRO A 232 -6.07 2.16 -15.96
N GLN A 233 -6.82 2.95 -15.19
CA GLN A 233 -7.22 2.62 -13.81
C GLN A 233 -7.89 1.23 -13.67
N PRO A 234 -8.75 0.78 -14.60
CA PRO A 234 -9.34 -0.57 -14.52
C PRO A 234 -8.32 -1.70 -14.51
N VAL A 235 -7.22 -1.56 -15.26
CA VAL A 235 -6.12 -2.54 -15.28
C VAL A 235 -5.40 -2.53 -13.94
N ILE A 236 -5.09 -1.35 -13.40
CA ILE A 236 -4.43 -1.23 -12.10
C ILE A 236 -5.32 -1.84 -11.00
N GLY A 237 -6.62 -1.52 -10.99
CA GLY A 237 -7.57 -2.09 -10.04
C GLY A 237 -7.63 -3.62 -10.10
N GLY A 238 -7.77 -4.19 -11.31
CA GLY A 238 -7.84 -5.64 -11.51
C GLY A 238 -6.56 -6.37 -11.10
N ALA A 239 -5.40 -5.73 -11.26
CA ALA A 239 -4.10 -6.27 -10.85
C ALA A 239 -3.85 -6.15 -9.34
N THR A 240 -4.39 -5.12 -8.69
CA THR A 240 -4.09 -4.77 -7.28
C THR A 240 -5.11 -5.29 -6.27
N ILE A 241 -6.34 -5.62 -6.67
CA ILE A 241 -7.37 -6.15 -5.76
C ILE A 241 -6.90 -7.40 -5.00
N GLY A 242 -6.19 -8.30 -5.68
CA GLY A 242 -5.60 -9.49 -5.05
C GLY A 242 -4.49 -9.15 -4.06
N VAL A 243 -3.77 -8.06 -4.28
CA VAL A 243 -2.71 -7.57 -3.38
C VAL A 243 -3.31 -7.06 -2.08
N PHE A 244 -4.32 -6.20 -2.16
CA PHE A 244 -4.98 -5.65 -0.97
C PHE A 244 -5.71 -6.74 -0.17
N ALA A 245 -6.37 -7.68 -0.86
CA ALA A 245 -6.95 -8.86 -0.21
C ALA A 245 -5.88 -9.69 0.51
N THR A 246 -4.72 -9.91 -0.12
CA THR A 246 -3.60 -10.66 0.47
C THR A 246 -3.00 -9.95 1.68
N ILE A 247 -2.88 -8.61 1.66
CA ILE A 247 -2.45 -7.82 2.81
C ILE A 247 -3.40 -8.07 3.99
N GLY A 248 -4.71 -7.98 3.77
CA GLY A 248 -5.70 -8.28 4.81
C GLY A 248 -5.55 -9.71 5.34
N MET A 249 -5.41 -10.69 4.45
CA MET A 249 -5.24 -12.10 4.83
C MET A 249 -3.94 -12.37 5.58
N ASN A 250 -2.86 -11.60 5.37
CA ASN A 250 -1.65 -11.71 6.19
C ASN A 250 -1.93 -11.37 7.66
N GLY A 251 -2.85 -10.42 7.93
CA GLY A 251 -3.35 -10.16 9.28
C GLY A 251 -4.05 -11.39 9.88
N VAL A 252 -4.89 -12.07 9.08
CA VAL A 252 -5.57 -13.32 9.48
C VAL A 252 -4.58 -14.44 9.77
N VAL A 253 -3.55 -14.61 8.93
CA VAL A 253 -2.49 -15.60 9.17
C VAL A 253 -1.76 -15.32 10.48
N MET A 254 -1.53 -14.04 10.81
CA MET A 254 -0.90 -13.65 12.06
C MET A 254 -1.74 -14.06 13.28
N PHE A 255 -3.08 -13.92 13.18
CA PHE A 255 -4.03 -14.41 14.19
C PHE A 255 -3.98 -15.94 14.32
N ALA A 256 -4.04 -16.64 13.20
CA ALA A 256 -4.09 -18.09 13.17
C ALA A 256 -2.85 -18.74 13.79
N ARG A 257 -1.67 -18.10 13.65
CA ARG A 257 -0.41 -18.60 14.21
C ARG A 257 -0.29 -18.49 15.73
N HIS A 258 -0.83 -17.42 16.32
CA HIS A 258 -0.69 -17.17 17.76
C HIS A 258 -1.85 -17.72 18.59
N GLY A 259 -2.94 -18.12 17.92
CA GLY A 259 -4.20 -18.44 18.58
C GLY A 259 -4.89 -17.18 19.08
N LEU A 260 -6.21 -17.24 19.23
CA LEU A 260 -7.02 -16.14 19.73
C LEU A 260 -7.69 -16.54 21.03
N SER A 261 -7.37 -15.85 22.12
CA SER A 261 -8.19 -15.96 23.32
C SER A 261 -9.54 -15.27 23.12
N GLN A 262 -10.50 -15.56 24.00
CA GLN A 262 -11.79 -14.84 23.99
C GLN A 262 -11.58 -13.33 24.16
N ARG A 263 -10.62 -12.92 25.00
CA ARG A 263 -10.26 -11.52 25.19
C ARG A 263 -9.69 -10.90 23.92
N ASP A 264 -8.77 -11.59 23.24
CA ASP A 264 -8.20 -11.10 21.99
C ASP A 264 -9.30 -10.94 20.93
N THR A 265 -10.17 -11.94 20.80
CA THR A 265 -11.29 -11.92 19.85
C THR A 265 -12.20 -10.72 20.07
N THR A 266 -12.57 -10.44 21.32
CA THR A 266 -13.39 -9.27 21.66
C THR A 266 -12.67 -7.95 21.37
N LEU A 267 -11.39 -7.81 21.75
CA LEU A 267 -10.62 -6.59 21.53
C LEU A 267 -10.49 -6.30 20.02
N MET A 268 -10.09 -7.30 19.25
CA MET A 268 -9.92 -7.15 17.80
C MET A 268 -11.25 -6.87 17.09
N GLY A 269 -12.32 -7.59 17.46
CA GLY A 269 -13.64 -7.39 16.89
C GLY A 269 -14.15 -5.97 17.11
N LEU A 270 -13.99 -5.42 18.32
CA LEU A 270 -14.33 -4.04 18.63
C LEU A 270 -13.44 -3.05 17.86
N SER A 271 -12.14 -3.29 17.77
CA SER A 271 -11.22 -2.44 17.00
C SER A 271 -11.60 -2.38 15.52
N ILE A 272 -11.94 -3.51 14.90
CA ILE A 272 -12.37 -3.56 13.50
C ILE A 272 -13.72 -2.86 13.33
N ALA A 273 -14.68 -3.12 14.22
CA ALA A 273 -16.01 -2.52 14.16
C ALA A 273 -15.95 -0.99 14.29
N PHE A 274 -15.17 -0.46 15.22
CA PHE A 274 -14.98 0.99 15.34
C PHE A 274 -14.18 1.56 14.16
N GLY A 275 -13.07 0.94 13.78
CA GLY A 275 -12.23 1.43 12.67
C GLY A 275 -13.01 1.54 11.36
N THR A 276 -13.57 0.43 10.90
CA THR A 276 -14.31 0.37 9.62
C THR A 276 -15.70 1.01 9.71
N GLY A 277 -16.34 0.97 10.88
CA GLY A 277 -17.67 1.54 11.09
C GLY A 277 -17.65 3.07 11.09
N ILE A 278 -16.65 3.68 11.73
CA ILE A 278 -16.46 5.14 11.71
C ILE A 278 -16.11 5.59 10.29
N GLU A 279 -15.15 4.92 9.63
CA GLU A 279 -14.75 5.20 8.25
C GLU A 279 -15.95 5.24 7.29
N ARG A 280 -16.86 4.25 7.39
CA ARG A 280 -18.02 4.14 6.49
C ARG A 280 -19.21 5.02 6.87
N THR A 281 -19.21 5.60 8.07
CA THR A 281 -20.33 6.43 8.55
C THR A 281 -19.93 7.90 8.48
N ALA A 282 -20.05 8.48 7.29
CA ALA A 282 -19.75 9.89 7.05
C ALA A 282 -20.52 10.79 8.05
N GLY A 283 -19.81 11.67 8.74
CA GLY A 283 -20.38 12.60 9.72
C GLY A 283 -20.67 12.02 11.11
N ALA A 284 -20.35 10.74 11.38
CA ALA A 284 -20.54 10.13 12.70
C ALA A 284 -19.85 10.89 13.85
N LEU A 285 -18.73 11.55 13.55
CA LEU A 285 -17.93 12.31 14.50
C LEU A 285 -17.91 13.82 14.17
N ALA A 286 -18.91 14.30 13.43
CA ALA A 286 -19.10 15.71 13.08
C ALA A 286 -20.11 16.43 14.01
N GLY A 287 -20.55 15.78 15.08
CA GLY A 287 -21.49 16.35 16.05
C GLY A 287 -20.91 17.49 16.90
N ALA A 288 -21.79 18.28 17.51
CA ALA A 288 -21.38 19.37 18.41
C ALA A 288 -20.51 18.84 19.57
N GLY A 289 -19.33 19.42 19.75
CA GLY A 289 -18.36 19.04 20.79
C GLY A 289 -17.16 18.22 20.30
N PHE A 290 -17.14 17.77 19.04
CA PHE A 290 -15.95 17.13 18.47
C PHE A 290 -14.89 18.15 18.05
N PRO A 291 -13.61 17.95 18.43
CA PRO A 291 -12.52 18.82 17.99
C PRO A 291 -12.37 18.83 16.47
N ALA A 292 -12.38 20.01 15.85
CA ALA A 292 -12.25 20.16 14.40
C ALA A 292 -10.93 19.59 13.84
N TRP A 293 -9.87 19.51 14.65
CA TRP A 293 -8.58 18.92 14.25
C TRP A 293 -8.63 17.40 14.09
N LEU A 294 -9.67 16.72 14.59
CA LEU A 294 -9.85 15.28 14.41
C LEU A 294 -10.51 14.92 13.07
N ALA A 295 -11.17 15.87 12.42
CA ALA A 295 -11.87 15.62 11.16
C ALA A 295 -10.98 14.98 10.07
N PRO A 296 -9.72 15.42 9.84
CA PRO A 296 -8.85 14.81 8.82
C PRO A 296 -8.43 13.37 9.10
N PHE A 297 -8.63 12.87 10.33
CA PHE A 297 -8.24 11.53 10.74
C PHE A 297 -9.38 10.52 10.70
N LEU A 298 -10.63 11.00 10.60
CA LEU A 298 -11.82 10.22 10.95
C LEU A 298 -12.88 10.20 9.85
N ALA A 299 -12.75 11.01 8.80
CA ALA A 299 -13.59 10.95 7.60
C ALA A 299 -12.90 11.65 6.41
N ASP A 300 -13.27 11.25 5.19
CA ASP A 300 -12.99 12.00 3.98
C ASP A 300 -13.44 13.47 4.12
N PRO A 301 -12.78 14.41 3.42
CA PRO A 301 -13.28 15.78 3.36
C PRO A 301 -14.74 15.76 2.89
N PRO A 302 -15.62 16.60 3.49
CA PRO A 302 -17.02 16.62 3.13
C PRO A 302 -17.14 16.80 1.61
N LEU A 303 -17.85 15.89 0.94
CA LEU A 303 -18.25 16.06 -0.46
C LEU A 303 -18.71 17.52 -0.63
N PRO A 304 -18.17 18.26 -1.63
CA PRO A 304 -18.61 19.62 -1.84
C PRO A 304 -20.13 19.59 -2.05
N SER A 305 -20.86 20.26 -1.17
CA SER A 305 -22.30 20.42 -1.32
C SER A 305 -22.58 21.01 -2.71
N PRO A 306 -23.63 20.57 -3.43
CA PRO A 306 -23.97 21.08 -4.77
C PRO A 306 -24.32 22.58 -4.83
N ARG A 307 -24.13 23.34 -3.74
CA ARG A 307 -24.34 24.79 -3.66
C ARG A 307 -23.08 25.63 -3.90
N SER A 308 -21.91 25.04 -4.12
CA SER A 308 -20.69 25.79 -4.48
C SER A 308 -20.38 25.82 -5.99
N LEU A 309 -21.34 25.44 -6.83
CA LEU A 309 -21.29 25.54 -8.30
C LEU A 309 -22.42 26.42 -8.86
N LEU A 310 -22.89 27.39 -8.06
CA LEU A 310 -23.72 28.51 -8.52
C LEU A 310 -23.12 29.83 -8.03
#